data_AF-A0A929NXT8-F1
#
_entry.id   AF-A0A929NXT8-F1
#
_cell.length_a   1.000
_cell.length_b   1.000
_cell.length_c   1.000
_cell.angle_alpha   90.00
_cell.angle_beta   90.00
_cell.angle_gamma   90.00
#
_symmetry.space_group_name_H-M   'P 1'
#
loop_
_entity.id
_entity.type
_entity.pdbx_description
1 polymer ?
#
loop_
_entity_poly.entity_id
_entity_poly.type
_entity_poly.pdbx_seq_one_letter_code
_entity_poly.pdbx_strand_id
1 'polypeptide(L)'
;MQQITLKIADDYIQKFTALLKALPENKVEGYYTYVDDLGDTIEVVGNKEYVIPNKEDIIALKEAKEYVTMDDIKNEREKNV
;
A
#
# COMPACT_ATOMS: atom_id res chain seq x y z
N MET A 1 -46.57 12.43 15.25
CA MET A 1 -45.62 12.00 14.21
C MET A 1 -46.31 10.93 13.37
N GLN A 2 -46.51 11.15 12.08
CA GLN A 2 -47.08 10.13 11.18
C GLN A 2 -45.95 9.19 10.73
N GLN A 3 -46.10 7.89 11.01
CA GLN A 3 -45.12 6.88 10.65
C GLN A 3 -45.42 6.38 9.23
N ILE A 4 -44.60 6.77 8.26
CA ILE A 4 -44.69 6.29 6.88
C ILE A 4 -44.06 4.89 6.86
N THR A 5 -44.90 3.85 6.74
CA THR A 5 -44.42 2.47 6.63
C THR A 5 -44.39 2.09 5.14
N LEU A 6 -43.20 2.06 4.56
CA LEU A 6 -43.00 1.62 3.18
C LEU A 6 -43.18 0.09 3.12
N LYS A 7 -44.33 -0.38 2.63
CA LYS A 7 -44.55 -1.81 2.34
C LYS A 7 -43.86 -2.16 1.04
N ILE A 8 -42.56 -2.45 1.11
CA ILE A 8 -41.81 -2.99 -0.02
C ILE A 8 -42.26 -4.43 -0.22
N ALA A 9 -42.72 -4.80 -1.42
CA ALA A 9 -43.07 -6.19 -1.72
C ALA A 9 -41.81 -7.07 -1.58
N ASP A 10 -41.94 -8.23 -0.94
CA ASP A 10 -40.82 -9.15 -0.61
C ASP A 10 -39.89 -9.45 -1.79
N ASP A 11 -40.43 -9.47 -3.01
CA ASP A 11 -39.69 -9.65 -4.26
C ASP A 11 -38.58 -8.62 -4.48
N TYR A 12 -38.80 -7.36 -4.09
CA TYR A 12 -37.79 -6.30 -4.25
C TYR A 12 -36.67 -6.44 -3.21
N ILE A 13 -37.00 -6.89 -2.00
CA ILE A 13 -35.99 -7.16 -0.96
C ILE A 13 -35.10 -8.32 -1.39
N GLN A 14 -35.69 -9.39 -1.93
CA GLN A 14 -34.94 -10.53 -2.44
C GLN A 14 -34.02 -10.13 -3.62
N LYS A 15 -34.54 -9.36 -4.58
CA LYS A 15 -33.73 -8.86 -5.72
C LYS A 15 -32.60 -7.95 -5.27
N PHE A 16 -32.86 -7.05 -4.32
CA PHE A 16 -31.85 -6.16 -3.76
C PHE A 16 -30.77 -6.93 -2.99
N THR A 17 -31.15 -7.92 -2.21
CA THR A 17 -30.21 -8.80 -1.48
C THR A 17 -29.36 -9.63 -2.45
N ALA A 18 -29.96 -10.13 -3.53
CA ALA A 18 -29.22 -10.84 -4.58
C ALA A 18 -28.22 -9.94 -5.30
N LEU A 19 -28.60 -8.68 -5.57
CA LEU A 19 -27.69 -7.67 -6.13
C LEU A 19 -26.52 -7.39 -5.18
N LEU A 20 -26.78 -7.21 -3.89
CA LEU A 20 -25.75 -6.99 -2.87
C LEU A 20 -24.77 -8.17 -2.76
N LYS A 21 -25.26 -9.41 -2.89
CA LYS A 21 -24.41 -10.62 -2.91
C LYS A 21 -23.62 -10.79 -4.21
N ALA A 22 -24.13 -10.24 -5.32
CA ALA A 22 -23.49 -10.30 -6.63
C ALA A 22 -22.48 -9.16 -6.85
N LEU A 23 -22.47 -8.14 -5.98
CA LEU A 23 -21.38 -7.18 -5.95
C LEU A 23 -20.10 -7.96 -5.63
N PRO A 24 -19.02 -7.81 -6.41
CA PRO A 24 -17.73 -8.32 -6.00
C PRO A 24 -17.47 -7.78 -4.60
N GLU A 25 -17.01 -8.63 -3.69
CA GLU A 25 -16.47 -8.17 -2.42
C GLU A 25 -15.39 -7.16 -2.78
N ASN A 26 -15.74 -5.87 -2.75
CA ASN A 26 -14.76 -4.81 -2.64
C ASN A 26 -14.14 -5.08 -1.28
N LYS A 27 -13.08 -5.90 -1.28
CA LYS A 27 -12.18 -6.00 -0.15
C LYS A 27 -11.69 -4.59 0.05
N VAL A 28 -12.35 -3.87 0.95
CA VAL A 28 -11.84 -2.62 1.46
C VAL A 28 -10.60 -3.05 2.22
N GLU A 29 -9.47 -3.06 1.53
CA GLU A 29 -8.19 -3.32 2.16
C GLU A 29 -8.02 -2.26 3.24
N GLY A 30 -7.85 -2.70 4.48
CA GLY A 30 -7.61 -1.80 5.59
C GLY A 30 -6.37 -0.97 5.28
N TYR A 31 -6.48 0.34 5.48
CA TYR A 31 -5.39 1.29 5.31
C TYR A 31 -5.13 1.97 6.65
N TYR A 32 -3.92 1.81 7.17
CA TYR A 32 -3.47 2.54 8.35
C TYR A 32 -1.96 2.74 8.33
N THR A 33 -1.51 3.74 9.10
CA THR A 33 -0.09 4.05 9.27
C THR A 33 0.27 4.03 10.75
N TYR A 34 1.50 3.62 11.05
CA TYR A 34 2.06 3.68 12.39
C TYR A 34 3.55 4.05 12.34
N VAL A 35 4.09 4.44 13.50
CA VAL A 35 5.53 4.69 13.68
C VAL A 35 6.10 3.52 14.45
N ASP A 36 7.16 2.91 13.94
CA ASP A 36 7.83 1.78 14.59
C ASP A 36 8.80 2.23 15.70
N ASP A 37 9.48 1.28 16.33
CA ASP A 37 10.44 1.55 17.41
C ASP A 37 11.71 2.28 16.94
N LEU A 38 11.98 2.28 15.62
CA LEU A 38 13.11 2.97 15.00
C LEU A 38 12.76 4.40 14.57
N GLY A 39 11.47 4.76 14.62
CA GLY A 39 10.96 6.06 14.21
C GLY A 39 10.56 6.13 12.74
N ASP A 40 10.53 5.00 12.04
CA ASP A 40 10.13 4.90 10.64
C ASP A 40 8.60 4.90 10.51
N THR A 41 8.11 5.52 9.44
CA THR A 41 6.67 5.50 9.14
C THR A 41 6.34 4.27 8.30
N ILE A 42 5.51 3.39 8.87
CA ILE A 42 5.06 2.17 8.23
C ILE A 42 3.64 2.37 7.71
N GLU A 43 3.43 2.06 6.44
CA GLU A 43 2.12 2.02 5.77
C GLU A 43 1.66 0.57 5.64
N VAL A 44 0.45 0.27 6.13
CA VAL A 44 -0.16 -1.05 6.02
C VAL A 44 -1.33 -0.97 5.04
N VAL A 45 -1.24 -1.76 3.98
CA VAL A 45 -2.28 -1.91 2.95
C VAL A 45 -2.68 -3.39 2.90
N GLY A 46 -3.86 -3.69 3.43
CA GLY A 46 -4.35 -5.07 3.56
C GLY A 46 -3.46 -5.89 4.51
N ASN A 47 -2.69 -6.83 3.95
CA ASN A 47 -1.76 -7.71 4.68
C ASN A 47 -0.29 -7.45 4.35
N LYS A 48 0.03 -6.29 3.76
CA LYS A 48 1.40 -5.91 3.38
C LYS A 48 1.79 -4.63 4.10
N GLU A 49 3.04 -4.61 4.57
CA GLU A 49 3.65 -3.46 5.21
C GLU A 49 4.70 -2.85 4.29
N TYR A 50 4.74 -1.52 4.24
CA TYR A 50 5.66 -0.73 3.43
C TYR A 50 6.33 0.32 4.30
N VAL A 51 7.66 0.42 4.22
CA VAL A 51 8.41 1.50 4.87
C VAL A 51 8.34 2.73 3.97
N ILE A 52 7.87 3.86 4.51
CA ILE A 52 7.89 5.14 3.79
C ILE A 52 9.26 5.79 4.00
N PRO A 53 10.11 5.88 2.94
CA PRO A 53 11.43 6.48 3.07
C PRO A 53 11.32 7.97 3.36
N ASN A 54 12.18 8.45 4.25
CA ASN A 54 12.29 9.86 4.58
C ASN A 54 13.14 10.60 3.52
N LYS A 55 13.29 11.92 3.67
CA LYS A 55 14.07 12.73 2.73
C LYS A 55 15.55 12.36 2.70
N GLU A 56 16.11 11.95 3.84
CA GLU A 56 17.51 11.56 3.98
C GLU A 56 17.77 10.23 3.26
N ASP A 57 16.86 9.27 3.37
CA ASP A 57 16.90 7.99 2.65
C ASP A 57 16.89 8.20 1.13
N ILE A 58 16.05 9.12 0.65
CA ILE A 58 15.96 9.45 -0.77
C ILE A 58 17.27 10.07 -1.28
N ILE A 59 17.93 10.89 -0.46
CA ILE A 59 19.23 11.50 -0.79
C ILE A 59 20.31 10.42 -0.82
N ALA A 60 20.38 9.57 0.21
CA ALA A 60 21.33 8.47 0.29
C ALA A 60 21.18 7.50 -0.91
N LEU A 61 19.96 7.18 -1.32
CA LEU A 61 19.69 6.35 -2.51
C LEU A 61 20.09 7.02 -3.83
N LYS A 62 20.02 8.35 -3.91
CA LYS A 62 20.50 9.11 -5.07
C LYS A 62 22.02 9.12 -5.13
N GLU A 63 22.67 9.37 -4.00
CA GLU A 63 24.13 9.38 -3.89
C GLU A 63 24.72 7.99 -4.12
N ALA A 64 24.11 6.92 -3.58
CA ALA A 64 24.55 5.54 -3.79
C ALA A 64 24.52 5.10 -5.26
N LYS A 65 23.65 5.70 -6.10
CA LYS A 65 23.64 5.43 -7.55
C LYS A 65 24.85 5.99 -8.29
N GLU A 66 25.58 6.94 -7.72
CA GLU A 66 26.74 7.59 -8.36
C GLU A 66 28.08 6.88 -8.09
N TYR A 67 28.17 5.93 -7.14
CA TYR A 67 29.48 5.46 -6.64
C TYR A 67 29.88 4.01 -6.95
N VAL A 68 29.23 3.33 -7.90
CA VAL A 68 29.88 2.15 -8.51
C VAL A 68 29.55 2.11 -9.99
N THR A 69 30.39 2.75 -10.80
CA THR A 69 30.40 2.48 -12.24
C THR A 69 31.19 1.20 -12.50
N MET A 70 30.84 0.45 -13.55
CA MET A 70 31.61 -0.73 -13.97
C MET A 70 33.10 -0.42 -14.26
N ASP A 71 33.41 0.85 -14.54
CA ASP A 71 34.78 1.33 -14.73
C ASP A 71 35.58 1.40 -13.41
N ASP A 72 34.93 1.64 -12.26
CA ASP A 72 35.58 1.63 -10.94
C ASP A 72 36.04 0.20 -10.57
N ILE A 73 35.20 -0.80 -10.86
CA ILE A 73 35.52 -2.23 -10.63
C ILE A 73 36.67 -2.70 -11.52
N LYS A 74 36.80 -2.14 -12.74
CA LYS A 74 37.84 -2.52 -13.69
C LYS A 74 39.21 -1.95 -13.28
N ASN A 75 39.24 -0.73 -12.74
CA ASN A 75 40.46 -0.08 -12.26
C ASN A 75 41.06 -0.72 -10.99
N GLU A 76 40.25 -1.33 -10.11
CA GLU A 76 40.78 -2.07 -8.95
C GLU A 76 41.47 -3.40 -9.33
N ARG A 77 41.07 -4.02 -10.45
CA ARG A 77 41.70 -5.26 -10.92
C ARG A 77 43.07 -5.03 -11.56
N GLU A 78 43.29 -3.89 -12.22
CA GLU A 78 44.58 -3.57 -12.84
C GLU A 78 45.63 -3.08 -11.83
N LYS A 79 45.23 -2.57 -10.66
CA LYS A 79 46.17 -2.19 -9.58
C LYS A 79 46.72 -3.38 -8.77
N ASN A 80 46.10 -4.55 -8.88
CA ASN A 80 46.50 -5.77 -8.17
C ASN A 80 47.17 -6.82 -9.08
N VAL A 81 47.63 -6.41 -10.27
CA VAL A 81 48.46 -7.22 -11.18
C VAL A 81 49.84 -6.59 -11.33
#